data_AF-A0A4Y8I6M6-F1
#
_entry.id   AF-A0A4Y8I6M6-F1
#
_cell.length_a   1.000
_cell.length_b   1.000
_cell.length_c   1.000
_cell.angle_alpha   90.00
_cell.angle_beta   90.00
_cell.angle_gamma   90.00
#
_symmetry.space_group_name_H-M   'P 1'
#
loop_
_entity.id
_entity.type
_entity.pdbx_description
1 polymer ?
#
loop_
_entity_poly.entity_id
_entity_poly.type
_entity_poly.pdbx_seq_one_letter_code
_entity_poly.pdbx_strand_id
1 'polypeptide(L)'
;MFNREPAPNNMKKLTLIASDYNHAPIGALEKLSIKENYIDHIYTELIESFPINEVVVLSTCNRFEIYFVSEKDEIENLVADYIFKLTGSELLKQEQTKYVLKGESAVNHLFEVSAGLKSQIIGEPEILGQVKSSISRSRESRASGPFLLKLFESAIKTGKRVRTRTNIAKGNASYASAALAKASEVIGSFKGKKVILLGTGKIGVTVSKYLRSLGLDSYYIASRNKSRAKSLTEKYGGIPISLDKVKKLIPEVDCLISATNVEIKIINRSMLEKLGKFKSPKVIIDLGMPRNVDPEIAEIKGIYLFNISNLDQSIQNSIQQRKESVAEAEMIVTKEVKSFRKWHRNNEESDISRSLIKHFNIVKEEVLAVNSHKMSEKEFKQVDKITSLLVKRLLHQPLSFLKNDDGPHREMLLKKGVLNKLFGLQNHSNGR
;
A
#
# COMPACT_ATOMS: atom_id res chain seq x y z
N MET A 1 -29.00 -9.19 2.91
CA MET A 1 -29.62 -7.89 3.22
C MET A 1 -28.54 -6.97 3.77
N PHE A 2 -27.96 -6.13 2.91
CA PHE A 2 -27.04 -5.05 3.31
C PHE A 2 -27.83 -3.75 3.29
N ASN A 3 -28.48 -3.43 4.40
CA ASN A 3 -29.09 -2.11 4.61
C ASN A 3 -28.46 -1.52 5.88
N ARG A 4 -27.19 -1.12 5.76
CA ARG A 4 -26.64 -0.08 6.63
C ARG A 4 -26.76 1.20 5.82
N GLU A 5 -27.68 2.08 6.22
CA GLU A 5 -27.87 3.39 5.60
C GLU A 5 -26.54 4.16 5.58
N PRO A 6 -26.24 4.92 4.51
CA PRO A 6 -25.02 5.71 4.45
C PRO A 6 -25.03 6.80 5.55
N ALA A 7 -24.13 6.64 6.52
CA ALA A 7 -23.91 7.58 7.61
C ALA A 7 -23.25 8.90 7.11
N PRO A 8 -23.51 10.05 7.77
CA PRO A 8 -23.08 11.36 7.30
C PRO A 8 -21.55 11.56 7.39
N ASN A 9 -20.99 12.18 6.35
CA ASN A 9 -19.60 12.67 6.20
C ASN A 9 -18.49 11.73 6.67
N ASN A 10 -18.48 10.49 6.15
CA ASN A 10 -17.46 9.49 6.43
C ASN A 10 -16.03 9.97 6.12
N MET A 11 -15.86 10.91 5.17
CA MET A 11 -14.56 11.55 4.93
C MET A 11 -14.03 12.28 6.16
N LYS A 12 -14.85 13.02 6.93
CA LYS A 12 -14.36 13.68 8.16
C LYS A 12 -14.10 12.71 9.30
N LYS A 13 -14.81 11.57 9.28
CA LYS A 13 -14.76 10.51 10.29
C LYS A 13 -13.68 9.46 10.03
N LEU A 14 -13.04 9.52 8.86
CA LEU A 14 -11.95 8.64 8.49
C LEU A 14 -10.69 9.03 9.28
N THR A 15 -10.16 8.06 10.01
CA THR A 15 -8.90 8.19 10.73
C THR A 15 -7.98 7.03 10.36
N LEU A 16 -6.70 7.35 10.19
CA LEU A 16 -5.61 6.41 10.05
C LEU A 16 -4.74 6.56 11.29
N ILE A 17 -4.52 5.46 12.01
CA ILE A 17 -3.43 5.33 12.99
C ILE A 17 -2.38 4.37 12.43
N ALA A 18 -1.12 4.78 12.46
CA ALA A 18 -0.07 4.07 11.75
C ALA A 18 1.30 4.15 12.42
N SER A 19 2.14 3.16 12.11
CA SER A 19 3.59 3.16 12.32
C SER A 19 4.26 2.53 11.10
N ASP A 20 5.36 3.09 10.64
CA ASP A 20 6.09 2.58 9.47
C ASP A 20 7.61 2.70 9.64
N TYR A 21 8.34 2.20 8.65
CA TYR A 21 9.81 2.16 8.64
C TYR A 21 10.49 3.53 8.74
N ASN A 22 9.79 4.65 8.51
CA ASN A 22 10.36 5.99 8.72
C ASN A 22 10.31 6.42 10.18
N HIS A 23 9.35 5.87 10.94
CA HIS A 23 9.07 6.27 12.32
C HIS A 23 9.51 5.22 13.35
N ALA A 24 9.65 3.96 12.93
CA ALA A 24 10.01 2.86 13.82
C ALA A 24 11.10 1.95 13.23
N PRO A 25 12.01 1.40 14.06
CA PRO A 25 12.95 0.37 13.62
C PRO A 25 12.23 -0.88 13.11
N ILE A 26 12.74 -1.49 12.04
CA ILE A 26 12.15 -2.69 11.41
C ILE A 26 11.92 -3.82 12.42
N GLY A 27 12.86 -4.08 13.33
CA GLY A 27 12.71 -5.13 14.35
C GLY A 27 11.57 -4.87 15.35
N ALA A 28 11.14 -3.62 15.52
CA ALA A 28 9.95 -3.30 16.31
C ALA A 28 8.66 -3.49 15.48
N LEU A 29 8.69 -3.13 14.19
CA LEU A 29 7.58 -3.37 13.25
C LEU A 29 7.33 -4.87 13.04
N GLU A 30 8.36 -5.71 13.05
CA GLU A 30 8.22 -7.18 13.00
C GLU A 30 7.46 -7.74 14.20
N LYS A 31 7.63 -7.17 15.40
CA LYS A 31 6.85 -7.56 16.60
C LYS A 31 5.39 -7.15 16.50
N LEU A 32 5.12 -6.05 15.80
CA LEU A 32 3.80 -5.53 15.49
C LEU A 32 3.21 -6.18 14.21
N SER A 33 3.98 -6.99 13.47
CA SER A 33 3.47 -7.77 12.34
C SER A 33 2.66 -8.94 12.89
N ILE A 34 1.41 -8.64 13.20
CA ILE A 34 0.45 -9.54 13.82
C ILE A 34 0.26 -10.78 12.93
N LYS A 35 0.39 -11.98 13.50
CA LYS A 35 0.06 -13.23 12.78
C LYS A 35 -1.37 -13.16 12.28
N GLU A 36 -1.61 -13.64 11.07
CA GLU A 36 -2.90 -13.48 10.39
C GLU A 36 -4.10 -13.76 11.30
N ASN A 37 -4.10 -14.83 12.09
CA ASN A 37 -5.24 -15.20 12.96
C ASN A 37 -5.69 -14.13 13.98
N TYR A 38 -4.82 -13.19 14.37
CA TYR A 38 -5.17 -12.13 15.31
C TYR A 38 -5.81 -10.91 14.63
N ILE A 39 -5.63 -10.73 13.31
CA ILE A 39 -6.23 -9.61 12.58
C ILE A 39 -7.77 -9.72 12.56
N ASP A 40 -8.30 -10.94 12.46
CA ASP A 40 -9.76 -11.14 12.51
C ASP A 40 -10.34 -10.77 13.88
N HIS A 41 -9.60 -11.06 14.96
CA HIS A 41 -9.99 -10.65 16.30
C HIS A 41 -9.95 -9.13 16.48
N ILE A 42 -8.98 -8.43 15.87
CA ILE A 42 -8.95 -6.96 15.85
C ILE A 42 -10.21 -6.42 15.17
N TYR A 43 -10.62 -7.00 14.05
CA TYR A 43 -11.82 -6.57 13.36
C TYR A 43 -13.08 -6.73 14.20
N THR A 44 -13.29 -7.91 14.79
CA THR A 44 -14.44 -8.16 15.66
C THR A 44 -14.46 -7.17 16.83
N GLU A 45 -13.35 -7.08 17.58
CA GLU A 45 -13.30 -6.23 18.78
C GLU A 45 -13.48 -4.74 18.45
N LEU A 46 -12.83 -4.24 17.40
CA LEU A 46 -12.95 -2.82 17.03
C LEU A 46 -14.37 -2.47 16.55
N ILE A 47 -15.08 -3.39 15.90
CA ILE A 47 -16.46 -3.14 15.46
C ILE A 47 -17.46 -3.28 16.62
N GLU A 48 -17.25 -4.21 17.56
CA GLU A 48 -18.21 -4.50 18.62
C GLU A 48 -18.03 -3.61 19.87
N SER A 49 -16.78 -3.31 20.24
CA SER A 49 -16.43 -2.65 21.51
C SER A 49 -16.08 -1.17 21.37
N PHE A 50 -15.89 -0.67 20.15
CA PHE A 50 -15.51 0.72 19.88
C PHE A 50 -16.57 1.40 18.99
N PRO A 51 -16.68 2.75 19.01
CA PRO A 51 -17.60 3.49 18.15
C PRO A 51 -17.08 3.55 16.70
N ILE A 52 -16.67 2.42 16.13
CA ILE A 52 -16.10 2.26 14.79
C ILE A 52 -17.10 1.52 13.91
N ASN A 53 -17.46 2.13 12.78
CA ASN A 53 -18.43 1.57 11.85
C ASN A 53 -17.76 0.73 10.75
N GLU A 54 -16.54 1.11 10.36
CA GLU A 54 -15.75 0.44 9.33
C GLU A 54 -14.28 0.42 9.74
N VAL A 55 -13.55 -0.68 9.49
CA VAL A 55 -12.12 -0.78 9.77
C VAL A 55 -11.37 -1.67 8.78
N VAL A 56 -10.15 -1.28 8.39
CA VAL A 56 -9.22 -2.07 7.58
C VAL A 56 -7.83 -2.00 8.20
N VAL A 57 -7.20 -3.16 8.39
CA VAL A 57 -5.85 -3.30 8.95
C VAL A 57 -4.90 -3.72 7.83
N LEU A 58 -3.91 -2.86 7.53
CA LEU A 58 -2.81 -3.15 6.62
C LEU A 58 -1.54 -3.40 7.44
N SER A 59 -1.21 -4.69 7.60
CA SER A 59 -0.02 -5.15 8.31
C SER A 59 0.98 -5.75 7.32
N THR A 60 2.20 -5.22 7.31
CA THR A 60 3.32 -5.70 6.49
C THR A 60 4.60 -5.72 7.34
N CYS A 61 5.70 -6.21 6.80
CA CYS A 61 7.00 -6.14 7.48
C CYS A 61 7.54 -4.71 7.69
N ASN A 62 7.01 -3.73 6.95
CA ASN A 62 7.52 -2.35 6.90
C ASN A 62 6.50 -1.29 7.36
N ARG A 63 5.25 -1.69 7.61
CA ARG A 63 4.19 -0.79 8.09
C ARG A 63 3.10 -1.55 8.82
N PHE A 64 2.44 -0.86 9.73
CA PHE A 64 1.20 -1.27 10.33
C PHE A 64 0.27 -0.07 10.36
N GLU A 65 -0.85 -0.20 9.67
CA GLU A 65 -1.80 0.88 9.42
C GLU A 65 -3.22 0.39 9.72
N ILE A 66 -3.96 1.12 10.54
CA ILE A 66 -5.38 0.86 10.80
C ILE A 66 -6.17 2.07 10.29
N TYR A 67 -6.94 1.83 9.24
CA TYR A 67 -7.91 2.79 8.70
C TYR A 67 -9.27 2.49 9.29
N PHE A 68 -9.91 3.47 9.92
CA PHE A 68 -11.23 3.28 10.49
C PHE A 68 -12.12 4.52 10.32
N VAL A 69 -13.42 4.28 10.30
CA VAL A 69 -14.46 5.33 10.30
C VAL A 69 -15.16 5.28 11.64
N SER A 70 -15.13 6.39 12.38
CA SER A 70 -15.76 6.49 13.70
C SER A 70 -16.75 7.64 13.80
N GLU A 71 -17.85 7.42 14.52
CA GLU A 71 -18.80 8.48 14.86
C GLU A 71 -18.32 9.42 15.96
N LYS A 72 -17.32 8.99 16.77
CA LYS A 72 -16.71 9.82 17.80
C LYS A 72 -15.33 10.28 17.35
N ASP A 73 -15.03 11.54 17.63
CA ASP A 73 -13.68 12.07 17.47
C ASP A 73 -12.75 11.53 18.57
N GLU A 74 -11.44 11.60 18.31
CA GLU A 74 -10.37 11.39 19.30
C GLU A 74 -10.28 9.99 19.92
N ILE A 75 -10.71 8.96 19.19
CA ILE A 75 -10.63 7.57 19.66
C ILE A 75 -9.29 6.87 19.34
N GLU A 76 -8.31 7.58 18.77
CA GLU A 76 -7.07 6.97 18.28
C GLU A 76 -6.23 6.37 19.42
N ASN A 77 -6.23 7.04 20.58
CA ASN A 77 -5.52 6.54 21.76
C ASN A 77 -6.18 5.28 22.33
N LEU A 78 -7.52 5.18 22.28
CA LEU A 78 -8.24 3.96 22.70
C LEU A 78 -7.90 2.77 21.79
N VAL A 79 -7.82 3.02 20.47
CA VAL A 79 -7.39 2.01 19.49
C VAL A 79 -5.93 1.62 19.75
N ALA A 80 -5.04 2.59 19.99
CA ALA A 80 -3.64 2.34 20.31
C ALA A 80 -3.47 1.48 21.57
N ASP A 81 -4.22 1.78 22.63
CA ASP A 81 -4.22 1.03 23.89
C ASP A 81 -4.70 -0.41 23.71
N TYR A 82 -5.71 -0.63 22.86
CA TYR A 82 -6.16 -1.97 22.52
C TYR A 82 -5.09 -2.76 21.78
N ILE A 83 -4.48 -2.18 20.75
CA ILE A 83 -3.39 -2.83 20.01
C ILE A 83 -2.21 -3.13 20.93
N PHE A 84 -1.88 -2.23 21.86
CA PHE A 84 -0.87 -2.47 22.89
C PHE A 84 -1.23 -3.66 23.78
N LYS A 85 -2.47 -3.75 24.28
CA LYS A 85 -2.94 -4.90 25.10
C LYS A 85 -2.85 -6.22 24.34
N LEU A 86 -3.17 -6.21 23.05
CA LEU A 86 -3.18 -7.41 22.21
C LEU A 86 -1.77 -7.89 21.85
N THR A 87 -0.86 -6.95 21.56
CA THR A 87 0.45 -7.26 20.95
C THR A 87 1.63 -7.09 21.90
N GLY A 88 1.45 -6.38 23.02
CA GLY A 88 2.53 -5.92 23.89
C GLY A 88 3.44 -4.85 23.28
N SER A 89 3.11 -4.34 22.08
CA SER A 89 3.96 -3.39 21.35
C SER A 89 3.54 -1.95 21.62
N GLU A 90 4.51 -1.12 22.02
CA GLU A 90 4.30 0.31 22.31
C GLU A 90 4.33 1.22 21.08
N LEU A 91 4.51 0.67 19.87
CA LEU A 91 4.71 1.50 18.66
C LEU A 91 3.57 2.47 18.37
N LEU A 92 2.34 2.09 18.67
CA LEU A 92 1.19 2.99 18.52
C LEU A 92 0.96 3.87 19.76
N LYS A 93 1.67 3.67 20.86
CA LYS A 93 1.54 4.51 22.07
C LYS A 93 2.52 5.66 22.11
N GLN A 94 3.67 5.55 21.42
CA GLN A 94 4.70 6.57 21.45
C GLN A 94 4.52 7.55 20.28
N GLU A 95 4.49 8.86 20.58
CA GLU A 95 4.36 9.92 19.57
C GLU A 95 5.51 9.96 18.54
N GLN A 96 6.67 9.39 18.89
CA GLN A 96 7.83 9.32 17.99
C GLN A 96 7.69 8.23 16.93
N THR A 97 6.90 7.19 17.21
CA THR A 97 6.75 6.01 16.34
C THR A 97 5.35 5.90 15.72
N LYS A 98 4.35 6.59 16.29
CA LYS A 98 2.98 6.70 15.79
C LYS A 98 2.82 7.96 14.96
N TYR A 99 2.01 7.88 13.90
CA TYR A 99 1.37 9.05 13.32
C TYR A 99 -0.12 8.80 13.08
N VAL A 100 -0.89 9.90 13.09
CA VAL A 100 -2.32 9.89 12.87
C VAL A 100 -2.66 10.84 11.72
N LEU A 101 -3.38 10.33 10.71
CA LEU A 101 -3.90 11.14 9.61
C LEU A 101 -5.43 11.10 9.63
N LYS A 102 -6.07 12.24 9.38
CA LYS A 102 -7.54 12.35 9.34
C LYS A 102 -8.03 12.76 7.95
N GLY A 103 -9.20 12.25 7.60
CA GLY A 103 -9.92 12.54 6.36
C GLY A 103 -9.06 12.55 5.10
N GLU A 104 -8.99 13.70 4.44
CA GLU A 104 -8.29 13.83 3.17
C GLU A 104 -6.82 13.41 3.23
N SER A 105 -6.13 13.62 4.35
CA SER A 105 -4.73 13.21 4.52
C SER A 105 -4.60 11.68 4.55
N ALA A 106 -5.53 10.98 5.20
CA ALA A 106 -5.57 9.52 5.22
C ALA A 106 -5.89 8.95 3.82
N VAL A 107 -6.79 9.60 3.07
CA VAL A 107 -7.08 9.25 1.67
C VAL A 107 -5.82 9.39 0.81
N ASN A 108 -5.14 10.54 0.88
CA ASN A 108 -3.92 10.79 0.12
C ASN A 108 -2.87 9.71 0.41
N HIS A 109 -2.63 9.45 1.70
CA HIS A 109 -1.66 8.46 2.15
C HIS A 109 -1.95 7.07 1.58
N LEU A 110 -3.19 6.60 1.63
CA LEU A 110 -3.54 5.29 1.08
C LEU A 110 -3.29 5.20 -0.44
N PHE A 111 -3.56 6.28 -1.19
CA PHE A 111 -3.30 6.31 -2.63
C PHE A 111 -1.80 6.29 -2.92
N GLU A 112 -0.99 7.02 -2.16
CA GLU A 112 0.47 7.02 -2.25
C GLU A 112 1.07 5.66 -1.88
N VAL A 113 0.58 5.01 -0.81
CA VAL A 113 0.95 3.64 -0.41
C VAL A 113 0.60 2.65 -1.52
N SER A 114 -0.61 2.73 -2.07
CA SER A 114 -1.06 1.84 -3.16
C SER A 114 -0.28 2.05 -4.46
N ALA A 115 0.17 3.28 -4.72
CA ALA A 115 1.07 3.61 -5.83
C ALA A 115 2.53 3.16 -5.57
N GLY A 116 2.87 2.78 -4.34
CA GLY A 116 4.23 2.41 -3.94
C GLY A 116 5.16 3.60 -3.71
N LEU A 117 4.62 4.83 -3.62
CA LEU A 117 5.38 6.06 -3.35
C LEU A 117 5.86 6.14 -1.90
N LYS A 118 5.10 5.54 -0.96
CA LYS A 118 5.42 5.49 0.46
C LYS A 118 6.10 4.20 0.90
N SER A 119 6.72 3.44 -0.01
CA SER A 119 7.42 2.18 0.31
C SER A 119 8.93 2.39 0.50
N GLN A 120 9.55 1.62 1.41
CA GLN A 120 11.00 1.62 1.60
C GLN A 120 11.75 1.39 0.28
N ILE A 121 11.22 0.49 -0.56
CA ILE A 121 11.59 0.37 -1.96
C ILE A 121 10.45 0.98 -2.78
N ILE A 122 10.63 2.21 -3.25
CA ILE A 122 9.62 2.87 -4.11
C ILE A 122 9.35 1.98 -5.33
N GLY A 123 8.07 1.72 -5.60
CA GLY A 123 7.60 0.90 -6.72
C GLY A 123 7.48 -0.61 -6.44
N GLU A 124 7.73 -1.07 -5.20
CA GLU A 124 7.68 -2.49 -4.86
C GLU A 124 6.34 -3.15 -5.26
N PRO A 125 6.36 -4.30 -5.99
CA PRO A 125 5.14 -4.93 -6.49
C PRO A 125 4.23 -5.48 -5.38
N GLU A 126 4.78 -5.82 -4.23
CA GLU A 126 4.09 -6.50 -3.12
C GLU A 126 3.06 -5.62 -2.41
N ILE A 127 3.32 -4.30 -2.23
CA ILE A 127 2.45 -3.43 -1.42
C ILE A 127 1.01 -3.34 -1.94
N LEU A 128 0.83 -3.21 -3.26
CA LEU A 128 -0.50 -3.18 -3.89
C LEU A 128 -1.27 -4.50 -3.67
N GLY A 129 -0.54 -5.63 -3.66
CA GLY A 129 -1.11 -6.93 -3.33
C GLY A 129 -1.57 -6.98 -1.87
N GLN A 130 -0.75 -6.47 -0.94
CA GLN A 130 -1.07 -6.39 0.49
C GLN A 130 -2.28 -5.48 0.75
N VAL A 131 -2.36 -4.31 0.09
CA VAL A 131 -3.54 -3.43 0.15
C VAL A 131 -4.79 -4.18 -0.32
N LYS A 132 -4.71 -4.91 -1.44
CA LYS A 132 -5.83 -5.73 -1.93
C LYS A 132 -6.25 -6.80 -0.94
N SER A 133 -5.29 -7.52 -0.35
CA SER A 133 -5.58 -8.55 0.64
C SER A 133 -6.21 -7.98 1.92
N SER A 134 -5.75 -6.81 2.37
CA SER A 134 -6.27 -6.16 3.59
C SER A 134 -7.76 -5.81 3.49
N ILE A 135 -8.19 -5.22 2.36
CA ILE A 135 -9.62 -4.90 2.16
C ILE A 135 -10.47 -6.15 1.92
N SER A 136 -9.95 -7.15 1.20
CA SER A 136 -10.63 -8.44 1.01
C SER A 136 -10.91 -9.11 2.36
N ARG A 137 -9.91 -9.14 3.24
CA ARG A 137 -10.04 -9.71 4.58
C ARG A 137 -11.04 -8.95 5.44
N SER A 138 -10.92 -7.62 5.50
CA SER A 138 -11.87 -6.78 6.24
C SER A 138 -13.32 -7.02 5.78
N ARG A 139 -13.54 -7.22 4.48
CA ARG A 139 -14.84 -7.57 3.91
C ARG A 139 -15.33 -8.95 4.36
N GLU A 140 -14.46 -9.95 4.35
CA GLU A 140 -14.77 -11.31 4.82
C GLU A 140 -15.16 -11.32 6.31
N SER A 141 -14.47 -10.52 7.13
CA SER A 141 -14.77 -10.32 8.55
C SER A 141 -15.96 -9.37 8.79
N ARG A 142 -16.64 -8.90 7.74
CA ARG A 142 -17.76 -7.93 7.81
C ARG A 142 -17.41 -6.62 8.54
N ALA A 143 -16.14 -6.24 8.52
CA ALA A 143 -15.61 -5.08 9.21
C ALA A 143 -15.44 -3.84 8.32
N SER A 144 -15.40 -4.00 6.99
CA SER A 144 -15.47 -2.87 6.06
C SER A 144 -16.92 -2.56 5.67
N GLY A 145 -17.25 -1.29 5.51
CA GLY A 145 -18.49 -0.85 4.90
C GLY A 145 -18.29 -0.23 3.51
N PRO A 146 -19.34 0.38 2.94
CA PRO A 146 -19.31 0.92 1.59
C PRO A 146 -18.23 1.98 1.37
N PHE A 147 -17.89 2.77 2.39
CA PHE A 147 -16.92 3.85 2.26
C PHE A 147 -15.49 3.33 2.13
N LEU A 148 -15.01 2.51 3.06
CA LEU A 148 -13.68 1.91 3.01
C LEU A 148 -13.53 0.97 1.81
N LEU A 149 -14.57 0.23 1.44
CA LEU A 149 -14.56 -0.58 0.21
C LEU A 149 -14.28 0.29 -1.01
N LYS A 150 -15.04 1.38 -1.22
CA LYS A 150 -14.83 2.27 -2.35
C LYS A 150 -13.46 2.94 -2.32
N LEU A 151 -13.03 3.38 -1.13
CA LEU A 151 -11.75 4.05 -0.93
C LEU A 151 -10.59 3.14 -1.35
N PHE A 152 -10.54 1.91 -0.82
CA PHE A 152 -9.49 0.94 -1.13
C PHE A 152 -9.56 0.48 -2.59
N GLU A 153 -10.74 0.24 -3.16
CA GLU A 153 -10.87 -0.10 -4.59
C GLU A 153 -10.32 1.01 -5.50
N SER A 154 -10.59 2.27 -5.15
CA SER A 154 -10.10 3.44 -5.89
C SER A 154 -8.58 3.58 -5.77
N ALA A 155 -8.03 3.35 -4.57
CA ALA A 155 -6.59 3.34 -4.34
C ALA A 155 -5.89 2.18 -5.10
N ILE A 156 -6.47 0.98 -5.10
CA ILE A 156 -5.95 -0.18 -5.83
C ILE A 156 -5.96 0.09 -7.34
N LYS A 157 -7.06 0.66 -7.88
CA LYS A 157 -7.15 1.04 -9.30
C LYS A 157 -6.08 2.07 -9.66
N THR A 158 -5.84 3.04 -8.77
CA THR A 158 -4.78 4.05 -8.93
C THR A 158 -3.40 3.40 -8.95
N GLY A 159 -3.10 2.50 -8.00
CA GLY A 159 -1.83 1.77 -7.95
C GLY A 159 -1.58 0.95 -9.21
N LYS A 160 -2.60 0.25 -9.74
CA LYS A 160 -2.51 -0.42 -11.04
C LYS A 160 -2.19 0.56 -12.17
N ARG A 161 -2.90 1.69 -12.24
CA ARG A 161 -2.72 2.71 -13.27
C ARG A 161 -1.30 3.30 -13.24
N VAL A 162 -0.78 3.64 -12.05
CA VAL A 162 0.58 4.13 -11.86
C VAL A 162 1.58 3.11 -12.40
N ARG A 163 1.46 1.84 -12.03
CA ARG A 163 2.39 0.78 -12.50
C ARG A 163 2.35 0.57 -14.01
N THR A 164 1.18 0.68 -14.63
CA THR A 164 1.05 0.49 -16.09
C THR A 164 1.52 1.71 -16.88
N ARG A 165 1.36 2.92 -16.34
CA ARG A 165 1.62 4.17 -17.07
C ARG A 165 2.97 4.83 -16.76
N THR A 166 3.65 4.41 -15.70
CA THR A 166 4.95 4.95 -15.31
C THR A 166 5.99 3.84 -15.27
N ASN A 167 7.26 4.19 -15.32
CA ASN A 167 8.35 3.22 -15.16
C ASN A 167 8.69 2.95 -13.68
N ILE A 168 7.86 3.40 -12.73
CA ILE A 168 8.11 3.24 -11.28
C ILE A 168 8.27 1.77 -10.85
N ALA A 169 7.61 0.84 -11.57
CA ALA A 169 7.69 -0.60 -11.32
C ALA A 169 8.80 -1.30 -12.12
N LYS A 170 9.37 -0.65 -13.16
CA LYS A 170 10.36 -1.26 -14.07
C LYS A 170 11.79 -1.18 -13.53
N GLY A 171 12.04 -0.40 -12.50
CA GLY A 171 13.38 -0.21 -11.95
C GLY A 171 13.37 -0.14 -10.43
N ASN A 172 13.39 -1.30 -9.77
CA ASN A 172 13.93 -1.37 -8.42
C ASN A 172 15.46 -1.15 -8.51
N ALA A 173 15.89 0.09 -8.78
CA ALA A 173 17.29 0.45 -8.95
C ALA A 173 18.06 0.19 -7.65
N SER A 174 18.61 -1.01 -7.55
CA SER A 174 19.52 -1.42 -6.50
C SER A 174 20.84 -1.81 -7.15
N TYR A 175 21.95 -1.67 -6.43
CA TYR A 175 23.24 -2.17 -6.91
C TYR A 175 23.17 -3.63 -7.38
N ALA A 176 22.35 -4.45 -6.72
CA ALA A 176 22.09 -5.83 -7.11
C ALA A 176 21.42 -5.96 -8.49
N SER A 177 20.35 -5.23 -8.77
CA SER A 177 19.64 -5.33 -10.05
C SER A 177 20.47 -4.74 -11.21
N ALA A 178 21.14 -3.61 -10.98
CA ALA A 178 22.00 -2.98 -11.97
C ALA A 178 23.18 -3.90 -12.33
N ALA A 179 23.77 -4.54 -11.32
CA ALA A 179 24.85 -5.48 -11.51
C ALA A 179 24.42 -6.73 -12.30
N LEU A 180 23.26 -7.31 -11.97
CA LEU A 180 22.74 -8.46 -12.69
C LEU A 180 22.38 -8.11 -14.14
N ALA A 181 21.84 -6.92 -14.40
CA ALA A 181 21.59 -6.46 -15.77
C ALA A 181 22.89 -6.35 -16.58
N LYS A 182 23.95 -5.76 -15.99
CA LYS A 182 25.28 -5.69 -16.61
C LYS A 182 25.91 -7.05 -16.83
N ALA A 183 25.74 -7.98 -15.89
CA ALA A 183 26.16 -9.35 -16.08
C ALA A 183 25.46 -10.00 -17.28
N SER A 184 24.14 -9.80 -17.42
CA SER A 184 23.38 -10.30 -18.56
C SER A 184 23.82 -9.76 -19.92
N GLU A 185 24.35 -8.54 -20.00
CA GLU A 185 24.96 -8.03 -21.24
C GLU A 185 26.17 -8.88 -21.70
N VAL A 186 26.87 -9.52 -20.76
CA VAL A 186 28.07 -10.33 -21.03
C VAL A 186 27.75 -11.82 -21.21
N ILE A 187 26.96 -12.41 -20.29
CA ILE A 187 26.67 -13.85 -20.30
C ILE A 187 25.33 -14.21 -20.98
N GLY A 188 24.57 -13.21 -21.41
CA GLY A 188 23.23 -13.37 -21.96
C GLY A 188 22.19 -13.62 -20.86
N SER A 189 21.44 -14.71 -21.00
CA SER A 189 20.46 -15.12 -19.98
C SER A 189 21.14 -15.82 -18.80
N PHE A 190 20.61 -15.61 -17.59
CA PHE A 190 20.98 -16.41 -16.41
C PHE A 190 20.42 -17.84 -16.48
N LYS A 191 19.40 -18.12 -17.29
CA LYS A 191 18.83 -19.46 -17.39
C LYS A 191 19.90 -20.47 -17.84
N GLY A 192 20.12 -21.51 -17.02
CA GLY A 192 21.13 -22.55 -17.29
C GLY A 192 22.57 -22.14 -16.96
N LYS A 193 22.79 -20.96 -16.37
CA LYS A 193 24.11 -20.49 -15.92
C LYS A 193 24.42 -20.94 -14.51
N LYS A 194 25.69 -21.15 -14.20
CA LYS A 194 26.17 -21.45 -12.85
C LYS A 194 26.59 -20.15 -12.17
N VAL A 195 26.00 -19.84 -11.01
CA VAL A 195 26.25 -18.61 -10.26
C VAL A 195 26.72 -18.92 -8.84
N ILE A 196 27.68 -18.15 -8.32
CA ILE A 196 28.07 -18.14 -6.90
C ILE A 196 27.71 -16.79 -6.29
N LEU A 197 27.00 -16.80 -5.16
CA LEU A 197 26.79 -15.64 -4.30
C LEU A 197 27.62 -15.79 -3.02
N LEU A 198 28.52 -14.84 -2.78
CA LEU A 198 29.27 -14.71 -1.53
C LEU A 198 28.57 -13.68 -0.65
N GLY A 199 28.11 -14.11 0.52
CA GLY A 199 27.49 -13.24 1.51
C GLY A 199 25.97 -13.37 1.58
N THR A 200 25.47 -13.19 2.80
CA THR A 200 24.05 -13.35 3.18
C THR A 200 23.52 -12.08 3.88
N GLY A 201 24.21 -10.96 3.72
CA GLY A 201 23.77 -9.65 4.23
C GLY A 201 22.61 -9.09 3.41
N LYS A 202 22.21 -7.84 3.69
CA LYS A 202 21.09 -7.16 3.00
C LYS A 202 21.22 -7.22 1.48
N ILE A 203 22.40 -6.92 0.93
CA ILE A 203 22.67 -6.96 -0.51
C ILE A 203 22.55 -8.41 -1.05
N GLY A 204 23.09 -9.40 -0.34
CA GLY A 204 22.98 -10.81 -0.73
C GLY A 204 21.53 -11.28 -0.79
N VAL A 205 20.69 -10.89 0.17
CA VAL A 205 19.24 -11.16 0.13
C VAL A 205 18.59 -10.56 -1.11
N THR A 206 18.92 -9.31 -1.44
CA THR A 206 18.40 -8.64 -2.63
C THR A 206 18.85 -9.33 -3.92
N VAL A 207 20.12 -9.72 -4.03
CA VAL A 207 20.64 -10.49 -5.17
C VAL A 207 19.89 -11.82 -5.31
N SER A 208 19.70 -12.57 -4.22
CA SER A 208 18.94 -13.83 -4.22
C SER A 208 17.50 -13.66 -4.71
N LYS A 209 16.80 -12.59 -4.29
CA LYS A 209 15.46 -12.26 -4.79
C LYS A 209 15.47 -12.09 -6.32
N TYR A 210 16.44 -11.36 -6.86
CA TYR A 210 16.53 -11.12 -8.30
C TYR A 210 16.93 -12.35 -9.11
N LEU A 211 17.91 -13.12 -8.65
CA LEU A 211 18.31 -14.36 -9.33
C LEU A 211 17.10 -15.31 -9.48
N ARG A 212 16.29 -15.45 -8.43
CA ARG A 212 15.04 -16.21 -8.49
C ARG A 212 14.06 -15.63 -9.51
N SER A 213 13.87 -14.30 -9.53
CA SER A 213 12.99 -13.65 -10.51
C SER A 213 13.44 -13.83 -11.96
N LEU A 214 14.74 -14.07 -12.19
CA LEU A 214 15.33 -14.37 -13.49
C LEU A 214 15.26 -15.86 -13.87
N GLY A 215 14.56 -16.67 -13.07
CA GLY A 215 14.38 -18.11 -13.29
C GLY A 215 15.60 -18.96 -12.93
N LEU A 216 16.46 -18.46 -12.02
CA LEU A 216 17.62 -19.19 -11.51
C LEU A 216 17.31 -19.82 -10.15
N ASP A 217 16.77 -21.05 -10.17
CA ASP A 217 16.37 -21.77 -8.94
C ASP A 217 17.53 -22.48 -8.22
N SER A 218 18.65 -22.69 -8.92
CA SER A 218 19.84 -23.35 -8.38
C SER A 218 21.11 -22.54 -8.65
N TYR A 219 21.67 -21.99 -7.58
CA TYR A 219 22.93 -21.25 -7.53
C TYR A 219 23.63 -21.52 -6.21
N TYR A 220 24.95 -21.33 -6.13
CA TYR A 220 25.70 -21.60 -4.90
C TYR A 220 25.71 -20.39 -3.98
N ILE A 221 25.50 -20.61 -2.68
CA ILE A 221 25.60 -19.56 -1.65
C ILE A 221 26.72 -19.91 -0.68
N ALA A 222 27.73 -19.05 -0.57
CA ALA A 222 28.81 -19.20 0.40
C ALA A 222 28.77 -18.09 1.45
N SER A 223 28.89 -18.44 2.72
CA SER A 223 28.82 -17.52 3.85
C SER A 223 29.59 -18.06 5.05
N ARG A 224 30.21 -17.18 5.86
CA ARG A 224 30.77 -17.55 7.17
C ARG A 224 29.69 -18.03 8.13
N ASN A 225 28.50 -17.44 8.03
CA ASN A 225 27.33 -17.84 8.82
C ASN A 225 26.52 -18.88 8.04
N LYS A 226 26.66 -20.15 8.44
CA LYS A 226 25.97 -21.30 7.83
C LYS A 226 24.45 -21.25 8.03
N SER A 227 23.95 -20.79 9.18
CA SER A 227 22.51 -20.73 9.43
C SER A 227 21.83 -19.69 8.54
N ARG A 228 22.45 -18.53 8.32
CA ARG A 228 21.97 -17.52 7.37
C ARG A 228 21.98 -18.01 5.92
N ALA A 229 23.01 -18.74 5.52
CA ALA A 229 23.03 -19.34 4.18
C ALA A 229 21.88 -20.33 4.00
N LYS A 230 21.65 -21.21 4.98
CA LYS A 230 20.55 -22.18 4.96
C LYS A 230 19.18 -21.50 4.88
N SER A 231 18.94 -20.51 5.73
CA SER A 231 17.68 -19.73 5.72
C SER A 231 17.45 -19.02 4.38
N LEU A 232 18.52 -18.50 3.77
CA LEU A 232 18.42 -17.85 2.47
C LEU A 232 18.10 -18.84 1.35
N THR A 233 18.71 -20.03 1.37
CA THR A 233 18.43 -21.09 0.40
C THR A 233 17.02 -21.66 0.52
N GLU A 234 16.50 -21.79 1.74
CA GLU A 234 15.10 -22.21 1.98
C GLU A 234 14.11 -21.20 1.39
N LYS A 235 14.42 -19.91 1.47
CA LYS A 235 13.51 -18.83 1.02
C LYS A 235 13.60 -18.52 -0.47
N TYR A 236 14.79 -18.57 -1.07
CA TYR A 236 15.03 -18.09 -2.44
C TYR A 236 15.69 -19.12 -3.37
N GLY A 237 15.80 -20.38 -2.94
CA GLY A 237 16.49 -21.42 -3.70
C GLY A 237 18.01 -21.36 -3.56
N GLY A 238 18.71 -22.23 -4.29
CA GLY A 238 20.16 -22.36 -4.23
C GLY A 238 20.68 -23.41 -3.25
N ILE A 239 22.01 -23.57 -3.23
CA ILE A 239 22.73 -24.65 -2.55
C ILE A 239 23.81 -24.03 -1.64
N PRO A 240 23.78 -24.28 -0.32
CA PRO A 240 24.81 -23.76 0.56
C PRO A 240 26.13 -24.50 0.34
N ILE A 241 27.22 -23.75 0.16
CA ILE A 241 28.59 -24.29 0.03
C ILE A 241 29.52 -23.67 1.06
N SER A 242 30.60 -24.38 1.41
CA SER A 242 31.67 -23.80 2.23
C SER A 242 32.50 -22.79 1.44
N LEU A 243 33.07 -21.80 2.12
CA LEU A 243 33.94 -20.81 1.50
C LEU A 243 35.16 -21.44 0.79
N ASP A 244 35.67 -22.56 1.31
CA ASP A 244 36.80 -23.28 0.71
C ASP A 244 36.46 -23.89 -0.67
N LYS A 245 35.18 -24.22 -0.90
CA LYS A 245 34.72 -24.75 -2.19
C LYS A 245 34.61 -23.66 -3.26
N VAL A 246 34.45 -22.39 -2.87
CA VAL A 246 34.32 -21.26 -3.82
C VAL A 246 35.50 -21.25 -4.79
N LYS A 247 36.73 -21.34 -4.27
CA LYS A 247 37.95 -21.30 -5.08
C LYS A 247 37.99 -22.39 -6.17
N LYS A 248 37.51 -23.58 -5.84
CA LYS A 248 37.49 -24.74 -6.73
C LYS A 248 36.40 -24.64 -7.80
N LEU A 249 35.31 -23.93 -7.52
CA LEU A 249 34.16 -23.81 -8.41
C LEU A 249 34.23 -22.61 -9.36
N ILE A 250 35.13 -21.64 -9.13
CA ILE A 250 35.31 -20.47 -10.01
C ILE A 250 35.48 -20.86 -11.49
N PRO A 251 36.29 -21.86 -11.87
CA PRO A 251 36.41 -22.27 -13.27
C PRO A 251 35.10 -22.73 -13.91
N GLU A 252 34.16 -23.25 -13.11
CA GLU A 252 32.91 -23.83 -13.58
C GLU A 252 31.75 -22.84 -13.63
N VAL A 253 31.84 -21.70 -12.95
CA VAL A 253 30.71 -20.75 -12.85
C VAL A 253 30.79 -19.63 -13.86
N ASP A 254 29.66 -19.16 -14.36
CA ASP A 254 29.60 -18.06 -15.31
C ASP A 254 29.62 -16.69 -14.62
N CYS A 255 29.10 -16.63 -13.39
CA CYS A 255 29.02 -15.40 -12.61
C CYS A 255 29.37 -15.64 -11.13
N LEU A 256 30.23 -14.81 -10.56
CA LEU A 256 30.52 -14.74 -9.13
C LEU A 256 30.12 -13.36 -8.60
N ILE A 257 29.28 -13.34 -7.57
CA ILE A 257 28.76 -12.12 -6.96
C ILE A 257 29.25 -12.05 -5.53
N SER A 258 30.07 -11.06 -5.20
CA SER A 258 30.48 -10.76 -3.84
C SER A 258 29.58 -9.68 -3.25
N ALA A 259 28.94 -9.97 -2.13
CA ALA A 259 28.09 -9.07 -1.35
C ALA A 259 28.43 -9.17 0.14
N THR A 260 29.74 -9.17 0.46
CA THR A 260 30.25 -9.32 1.83
C THR A 260 30.77 -8.00 2.39
N ASN A 261 30.82 -7.89 3.72
CA ASN A 261 31.36 -6.73 4.42
C ASN A 261 32.65 -7.15 5.15
N VAL A 262 33.68 -7.56 4.39
CA VAL A 262 34.96 -8.04 4.91
C VAL A 262 36.08 -7.24 4.28
N GLU A 263 37.08 -6.83 5.06
CA GLU A 263 38.21 -6.04 4.55
C GLU A 263 39.23 -6.85 3.71
N ILE A 264 39.10 -8.18 3.74
CA ILE A 264 40.02 -9.11 3.06
C ILE A 264 39.57 -9.30 1.61
N LYS A 265 40.51 -9.19 0.66
CA LYS A 265 40.32 -9.59 -0.73
C LYS A 265 40.07 -11.11 -0.81
N ILE A 266 38.83 -11.51 -1.06
CA ILE A 266 38.41 -12.90 -1.19
C ILE A 266 38.87 -13.49 -2.53
N ILE A 267 38.87 -12.65 -3.58
CA ILE A 267 39.29 -13.00 -4.93
C ILE A 267 40.45 -12.07 -5.33
N ASN A 268 41.58 -12.64 -5.75
CA ASN A 268 42.76 -11.89 -6.16
C ASN A 268 43.33 -12.38 -7.50
N ARG A 269 44.18 -11.54 -8.13
CA ARG A 269 44.77 -11.82 -9.45
C ARG A 269 45.56 -13.12 -9.48
N SER A 270 46.50 -13.28 -8.55
CA SER A 270 47.36 -14.47 -8.48
C SER A 270 46.57 -15.79 -8.40
N MET A 271 45.41 -15.76 -7.73
CA MET A 271 44.53 -16.90 -7.59
C MET A 271 43.87 -17.25 -8.92
N LEU A 272 43.42 -16.26 -9.69
CA LEU A 272 42.75 -16.49 -10.97
C LEU A 272 43.74 -16.88 -12.06
N GLU A 273 44.96 -16.32 -12.07
CA GLU A 273 46.02 -16.71 -13.00
C GLU A 273 46.44 -18.17 -12.82
N LYS A 274 46.48 -18.67 -11.57
CA LYS A 274 46.73 -20.09 -11.27
C LYS A 274 45.66 -21.05 -11.82
N LEU A 275 44.44 -20.56 -12.07
CA LEU A 275 43.35 -21.37 -12.65
C LEU A 275 43.50 -21.53 -14.18
N GLY A 276 44.40 -20.77 -14.81
CA GLY A 276 44.66 -20.84 -16.24
C GLY A 276 43.61 -20.13 -17.09
N LYS A 277 43.58 -20.45 -18.40
CA LYS A 277 42.67 -19.82 -19.36
C LYS A 277 41.23 -20.33 -19.18
N PHE A 278 40.28 -19.40 -19.05
CA PHE A 278 38.86 -19.73 -19.01
C PHE A 278 38.30 -20.05 -20.39
N LYS A 279 37.45 -21.08 -20.49
CA LYS A 279 36.81 -21.51 -21.74
C LYS A 279 35.66 -20.59 -22.18
N SER A 280 35.11 -19.79 -21.27
CA SER A 280 34.00 -18.86 -21.49
C SER A 280 34.20 -17.58 -20.68
N PRO A 281 33.56 -16.46 -21.07
CA PRO A 281 33.52 -15.25 -20.27
C PRO A 281 33.07 -15.50 -18.83
N LYS A 282 33.79 -14.91 -17.87
CA LYS A 282 33.47 -14.95 -16.45
C LYS A 282 33.08 -13.56 -15.98
N VAL A 283 31.89 -13.42 -15.43
CA VAL A 283 31.46 -12.16 -14.80
C VAL A 283 31.75 -12.22 -13.32
N ILE A 284 32.41 -11.18 -12.80
CA ILE A 284 32.65 -11.01 -11.37
C ILE A 284 32.02 -9.69 -10.95
N ILE A 285 31.14 -9.74 -9.98
CA ILE A 285 30.44 -8.58 -9.44
C ILE A 285 30.92 -8.36 -8.01
N ASP A 286 31.53 -7.23 -7.71
CA ASP A 286 31.92 -6.82 -6.36
C ASP A 286 30.98 -5.73 -5.82
N LEU A 287 30.03 -6.16 -4.98
CA LEU A 287 29.13 -5.32 -4.20
C LEU A 287 29.61 -5.18 -2.74
N GLY A 288 30.83 -5.62 -2.43
CA GLY A 288 31.41 -5.52 -1.10
C GLY A 288 31.92 -4.11 -0.78
N MET A 289 31.77 -3.72 0.48
CA MET A 289 32.29 -2.46 1.02
C MET A 289 32.93 -2.75 2.39
N PRO A 290 34.28 -2.71 2.54
CA PRO A 290 35.29 -2.46 1.51
C PRO A 290 35.31 -3.52 0.40
N ARG A 291 35.96 -3.21 -0.74
CA ARG A 291 36.04 -4.10 -1.91
C ARG A 291 36.62 -5.46 -1.53
N ASN A 292 35.96 -6.54 -1.98
CA ASN A 292 36.40 -7.91 -1.70
C ASN A 292 37.14 -8.53 -2.88
N VAL A 293 37.16 -7.86 -4.02
CA VAL A 293 37.76 -8.33 -5.25
C VAL A 293 38.90 -7.39 -5.66
N ASP A 294 40.02 -7.98 -6.00
CA ASP A 294 41.18 -7.26 -6.51
C ASP A 294 40.88 -6.61 -7.87
N PRO A 295 40.97 -5.27 -8.04
CA PRO A 295 40.58 -4.61 -9.29
C PRO A 295 41.42 -5.04 -10.50
N GLU A 296 42.67 -5.47 -10.26
CA GLU A 296 43.59 -5.91 -11.32
C GLU A 296 43.13 -7.16 -12.07
N ILE A 297 42.15 -7.91 -11.54
CA ILE A 297 41.62 -9.07 -12.27
C ILE A 297 40.92 -8.69 -13.57
N ALA A 298 40.51 -7.43 -13.72
CA ALA A 298 39.89 -6.93 -14.94
C ALA A 298 40.83 -7.00 -16.16
N GLU A 299 42.15 -7.08 -15.93
CA GLU A 299 43.14 -7.23 -17.00
C GLU A 299 43.27 -8.68 -17.50
N ILE A 300 42.73 -9.66 -16.76
CA ILE A 300 42.79 -11.07 -17.15
C ILE A 300 41.81 -11.31 -18.30
N LYS A 301 42.33 -11.78 -19.44
CA LYS A 301 41.50 -12.07 -20.62
C LYS A 301 40.37 -13.05 -20.30
N GLY A 302 39.15 -12.63 -20.61
CA GLY A 302 37.92 -13.42 -20.38
C GLY A 302 37.23 -13.12 -19.05
N ILE A 303 37.75 -12.21 -18.22
CA ILE A 303 37.09 -11.76 -16.99
C ILE A 303 36.45 -10.38 -17.23
N TYR A 304 35.21 -10.22 -16.76
CA TYR A 304 34.47 -8.97 -16.73
C TYR A 304 34.16 -8.61 -15.28
N LEU A 305 34.84 -7.59 -14.76
CA LEU A 305 34.65 -7.12 -13.39
C LEU A 305 33.69 -5.93 -13.35
N PHE A 306 32.61 -6.04 -12.58
CA PHE A 306 31.73 -4.93 -12.22
C PHE A 306 31.85 -4.66 -10.73
N ASN A 307 32.07 -3.42 -10.34
CA ASN A 307 32.06 -2.99 -8.94
C ASN A 307 31.07 -1.85 -8.76
N ILE A 308 30.80 -1.48 -7.51
CA ILE A 308 29.89 -0.37 -7.14
C ILE A 308 30.19 0.91 -7.94
N SER A 309 31.47 1.30 -8.07
CA SER A 309 31.88 2.52 -8.78
C SER A 309 31.56 2.49 -10.27
N ASN A 310 31.70 1.34 -10.93
CA ASN A 310 31.31 1.15 -12.34
C ASN A 310 29.78 1.08 -12.53
N LEU A 311 29.05 0.67 -11.48
CA LEU A 311 27.59 0.60 -11.49
C LEU A 311 26.95 1.97 -11.22
N ASP A 312 27.65 2.88 -10.54
CA ASP A 312 27.13 4.21 -10.19
C ASP A 312 26.66 5.01 -11.41
N GLN A 313 27.35 4.94 -12.56
CA GLN A 313 26.92 5.67 -13.77
C GLN A 313 25.61 5.12 -14.38
N SER A 314 25.40 3.81 -14.31
CA SER A 314 24.12 3.17 -14.73
C SER A 314 23.01 3.43 -13.71
N ILE A 315 23.37 3.55 -12.43
CA ILE A 315 22.46 3.87 -11.33
C ILE A 315 22.05 5.34 -11.37
N GLN A 316 22.91 6.29 -11.71
CA GLN A 316 22.57 7.71 -11.86
C GLN A 316 21.51 7.93 -12.95
N ASN A 317 21.65 7.29 -14.12
CA ASN A 317 20.62 7.32 -15.16
C ASN A 317 19.30 6.69 -14.67
N SER A 318 19.38 5.62 -13.89
CA SER A 318 18.22 4.98 -13.26
C SER A 318 17.58 5.86 -12.16
N ILE A 319 18.37 6.65 -11.43
CA ILE A 319 17.90 7.60 -10.40
C ILE A 319 17.17 8.77 -11.06
N GLN A 320 17.69 9.31 -12.17
CA GLN A 320 17.05 10.39 -12.91
C GLN A 320 15.71 9.93 -13.52
N GLN A 321 15.70 8.79 -14.20
CA GLN A 321 14.45 8.16 -14.70
C GLN A 321 13.47 7.85 -13.57
N ARG A 322 13.96 7.53 -12.36
CA ARG A 322 13.13 7.31 -11.18
C ARG A 322 12.53 8.60 -10.63
N LYS A 323 13.27 9.72 -10.62
CA LYS A 323 12.71 11.04 -10.24
C LYS A 323 11.56 11.43 -11.16
N GLU A 324 11.74 11.27 -12.47
CA GLU A 324 10.69 11.52 -13.46
C GLU A 324 9.49 10.58 -13.27
N SER A 325 9.74 9.28 -13.08
CA SER A 325 8.68 8.29 -12.82
C SER A 325 7.91 8.55 -11.52
N VAL A 326 8.57 9.06 -10.48
CA VAL A 326 7.94 9.46 -9.22
C VAL A 326 7.04 10.67 -9.45
N ALA A 327 7.53 11.71 -10.14
CA ALA A 327 6.72 12.89 -10.46
C ALA A 327 5.47 12.53 -11.30
N GLU A 328 5.62 11.66 -12.30
CA GLU A 328 4.48 11.15 -13.07
C GLU A 328 3.48 10.38 -12.19
N ALA A 329 3.97 9.54 -11.28
CA ALA A 329 3.13 8.78 -10.36
C ALA A 329 2.37 9.71 -9.40
N GLU A 330 3.04 10.73 -8.85
CA GLU A 330 2.43 11.75 -8.00
C GLU A 330 1.33 12.54 -8.73
N MET A 331 1.53 12.87 -10.01
CA MET A 331 0.51 13.49 -10.84
C MET A 331 -0.72 12.59 -11.01
N ILE A 332 -0.53 11.30 -11.27
CA ILE A 332 -1.63 10.33 -11.37
C ILE A 332 -2.37 10.24 -10.04
N VAL A 333 -1.65 10.06 -8.93
CA VAL A 333 -2.22 9.99 -7.58
C VAL A 333 -3.03 11.24 -7.26
N THR A 334 -2.48 12.43 -7.50
CA THR A 334 -3.16 13.70 -7.27
C THR A 334 -4.47 13.80 -8.04
N LYS A 335 -4.47 13.38 -9.31
CA LYS A 335 -5.68 13.39 -10.16
C LYS A 335 -6.74 12.40 -9.67
N GLU A 336 -6.33 11.21 -9.26
CA GLU A 336 -7.25 10.16 -8.79
C GLU A 336 -7.83 10.50 -7.41
N VAL A 337 -7.02 11.06 -6.51
CA VAL A 337 -7.48 11.62 -5.23
C VAL A 337 -8.54 12.69 -5.47
N LYS A 338 -8.31 13.65 -6.39
CA LYS A 338 -9.30 14.67 -6.74
C LYS A 338 -10.60 14.05 -7.26
N SER A 339 -10.48 13.00 -8.06
CA SER A 339 -11.64 12.27 -8.61
C SER A 339 -12.41 11.54 -7.51
N PHE A 340 -11.72 10.89 -6.57
CA PHE A 340 -12.35 10.26 -5.41
C PHE A 340 -13.07 11.26 -4.51
N ARG A 341 -12.45 12.42 -4.24
CA ARG A 341 -13.08 13.50 -3.46
C ARG A 341 -14.34 14.03 -4.14
N LYS A 342 -14.32 14.20 -5.47
CA LYS A 342 -15.51 14.60 -6.24
C LYS A 342 -16.61 13.55 -6.13
N TRP A 343 -16.27 12.26 -6.26
CA TRP A 343 -17.21 11.17 -6.06
C TRP A 343 -17.84 11.19 -4.66
N HIS A 344 -17.05 11.41 -3.61
CA HIS A 344 -17.55 11.48 -2.23
C HIS A 344 -18.56 12.61 -2.05
N ARG A 345 -18.22 13.84 -2.50
CA ARG A 345 -19.13 15.00 -2.41
C ARG A 345 -20.47 14.74 -3.10
N ASN A 346 -20.42 14.21 -4.32
CA ASN A 346 -21.63 13.89 -5.08
C ASN A 346 -22.51 12.84 -4.37
N ASN A 347 -21.90 11.90 -3.63
CA ASN A 347 -22.65 10.92 -2.85
C ASN A 347 -23.32 11.53 -1.62
N GLU A 348 -22.63 12.40 -0.87
CA GLU A 348 -23.23 13.14 0.25
C GLU A 348 -24.46 13.95 -0.20
N GLU A 349 -24.40 14.55 -1.39
CA GLU A 349 -25.53 15.28 -1.98
C GLU A 349 -26.71 14.36 -2.30
N SER A 350 -26.44 13.17 -2.81
CA SER A 350 -27.48 12.17 -3.07
C SER A 350 -28.16 11.73 -1.77
N ASP A 351 -27.39 11.53 -0.70
CA ASP A 351 -27.91 11.14 0.61
C ASP A 351 -28.80 12.22 1.24
N ILE A 352 -28.34 13.48 1.22
CA ILE A 352 -29.12 14.61 1.72
C ILE A 352 -30.38 14.83 0.88
N SER A 353 -30.27 14.72 -0.44
CA SER A 353 -31.43 14.81 -1.35
C SER A 353 -32.48 13.75 -1.02
N ARG A 354 -32.05 12.50 -0.82
CA ARG A 354 -32.94 11.39 -0.42
C ARG A 354 -33.60 11.65 0.93
N SER A 355 -32.84 12.13 1.91
CA SER A 355 -33.35 12.44 3.26
C SER A 355 -34.38 13.57 3.22
N LEU A 356 -34.12 14.62 2.43
CA LEU A 356 -35.05 15.74 2.25
C LEU A 356 -36.35 15.30 1.57
N ILE A 357 -36.27 14.48 0.51
CA ILE A 357 -37.44 13.89 -0.14
C ILE A 357 -38.26 13.05 0.85
N LYS A 358 -37.59 12.20 1.64
CA LYS A 358 -38.24 11.36 2.66
C LYS A 358 -38.97 12.22 3.69
N HIS A 359 -38.34 13.27 4.22
CA HIS A 359 -38.94 14.16 5.21
C HIS A 359 -40.24 14.81 4.68
N PHE A 360 -40.23 15.42 3.50
CA PHE A 360 -41.44 16.06 2.97
C PHE A 360 -42.55 15.06 2.61
N ASN A 361 -42.21 13.83 2.24
CA ASN A 361 -43.22 12.77 2.06
C ASN A 361 -43.85 12.35 3.39
N ILE A 362 -43.08 12.24 4.47
CA ILE A 362 -43.61 11.97 5.82
C ILE A 362 -44.56 13.09 6.25
N VAL A 363 -44.14 14.36 6.11
CA VAL A 363 -44.99 15.51 6.44
C VAL A 363 -46.30 15.49 5.64
N LYS A 364 -46.23 15.13 4.35
CA LYS A 364 -47.43 14.97 3.52
C LYS A 364 -48.36 13.88 4.08
N GLU A 365 -47.81 12.71 4.41
CA GLU A 365 -48.58 11.59 4.96
C GLU A 365 -49.24 11.95 6.30
N GLU A 366 -48.53 12.65 7.19
CA GLU A 366 -49.06 13.13 8.46
C GLU A 366 -50.25 14.09 8.26
N VAL A 367 -50.11 15.06 7.35
CA VAL A 367 -51.18 16.03 7.03
C VAL A 367 -52.40 15.34 6.41
N LEU A 368 -52.19 14.36 5.52
CA LEU A 368 -53.27 13.58 4.93
C LEU A 368 -53.96 12.70 5.97
N ALA A 369 -53.22 12.06 6.87
CA ALA A 369 -53.77 11.22 7.92
C ALA A 369 -54.73 12.00 8.84
N VAL A 370 -54.34 13.21 9.26
CA VAL A 370 -55.16 14.08 10.13
C VAL A 370 -56.49 14.47 9.48
N ASN A 371 -56.54 14.60 8.15
CA ASN A 371 -57.73 15.06 7.44
C ASN A 371 -58.52 13.93 6.77
N SER A 372 -57.98 12.71 6.74
CA SER A 372 -58.55 11.55 6.02
C SER A 372 -60.00 11.23 6.38
N HIS A 373 -60.39 11.34 7.65
CA HIS A 373 -61.73 11.04 8.15
C HIS A 373 -62.79 12.09 7.77
N LYS A 374 -62.38 13.25 7.24
CA LYS A 374 -63.27 14.35 6.86
C LYS A 374 -63.57 14.39 5.36
N MET A 375 -63.09 13.40 4.61
CA MET A 375 -63.09 13.43 3.15
C MET A 375 -63.66 12.12 2.58
N SER A 376 -64.41 12.23 1.48
CA SER A 376 -64.74 11.07 0.66
C SER A 376 -63.50 10.52 -0.05
N GLU A 377 -63.56 9.27 -0.52
CA GLU A 377 -62.45 8.62 -1.22
C GLU A 377 -61.99 9.40 -2.48
N LYS A 378 -62.94 10.04 -3.17
CA LYS A 378 -62.66 10.85 -4.37
C LYS A 378 -61.94 12.15 -4.02
N GLU A 379 -62.35 12.81 -2.93
CA GLU A 379 -61.71 14.03 -2.44
C GLU A 379 -60.31 13.73 -1.88
N PHE A 380 -60.14 12.61 -1.17
CA PHE A 380 -58.84 12.16 -0.69
C PHE A 380 -57.85 11.97 -1.84
N LYS A 381 -58.25 11.26 -2.92
CA LYS A 381 -57.42 11.09 -4.13
C LYS A 381 -57.05 12.43 -4.78
N GLN A 382 -57.97 13.39 -4.80
CA GLN A 382 -57.71 14.71 -5.36
C GLN A 382 -56.72 15.52 -4.51
N VAL A 383 -56.88 15.50 -3.18
CA VAL A 383 -55.97 16.19 -2.26
C VAL A 383 -54.60 15.53 -2.20
N ASP A 384 -54.51 14.20 -2.25
CA ASP A 384 -53.24 13.47 -2.37
C ASP A 384 -52.47 13.88 -3.63
N LYS A 385 -53.17 14.04 -4.77
CA LYS A 385 -52.56 14.53 -6.01
C LYS A 385 -52.07 15.97 -5.89
N ILE A 386 -52.86 16.87 -5.30
CA ILE A 386 -52.49 18.28 -5.11
C ILE A 386 -51.29 18.41 -4.17
N THR A 387 -51.31 17.72 -3.03
CA THR A 387 -50.23 17.73 -2.04
C THR A 387 -48.94 17.13 -2.60
N SER A 388 -49.02 16.07 -3.43
CA SER A 388 -47.87 15.53 -4.16
C SER A 388 -47.25 16.55 -5.11
N LEU A 389 -48.06 17.32 -5.84
CA LEU A 389 -47.58 18.39 -6.71
C LEU A 389 -46.94 19.53 -5.91
N LEU A 390 -47.50 19.87 -4.74
CA LEU A 390 -46.94 20.87 -3.84
C LEU A 390 -45.55 20.43 -3.33
N VAL A 391 -45.43 19.21 -2.79
CA VAL A 391 -44.15 18.65 -2.34
C VAL A 391 -43.12 18.65 -3.48
N LYS A 392 -43.52 18.23 -4.69
CA LYS A 392 -42.63 18.25 -5.86
C LYS A 392 -42.14 19.66 -6.21
N ARG A 393 -43.01 20.67 -6.14
CA ARG A 393 -42.65 22.07 -6.39
C ARG A 393 -41.73 22.64 -5.31
N LEU A 394 -42.00 22.35 -4.04
CA LEU A 394 -41.16 22.76 -2.91
C LEU A 394 -39.75 22.16 -2.99
N LEU A 395 -39.64 20.90 -3.39
CA LEU A 395 -38.37 20.19 -3.53
C LEU A 395 -37.58 20.57 -4.79
N HIS A 396 -38.22 21.14 -5.81
CA HIS A 396 -37.56 21.43 -7.09
C HIS A 396 -36.33 22.34 -6.95
N GLN A 397 -36.49 23.50 -6.28
CA GLN A 397 -35.40 24.46 -6.12
C GLN A 397 -34.27 23.93 -5.20
N PRO A 398 -34.55 23.39 -3.99
CA PRO A 398 -33.51 22.82 -3.12
C PRO A 398 -32.73 21.68 -3.78
N LEU A 399 -33.41 20.75 -4.47
CA LEU A 399 -32.74 19.62 -5.13
C LEU A 399 -31.93 20.06 -6.36
N SER A 400 -32.44 21.04 -7.13
CA SER A 400 -31.69 21.62 -8.25
C SER A 400 -30.44 22.33 -7.76
N PHE A 401 -30.54 23.09 -6.67
CA PHE A 401 -29.41 23.78 -6.05
C PHE A 401 -28.34 22.80 -5.55
N LEU A 402 -28.74 21.73 -4.85
CA LEU A 402 -27.80 20.69 -4.38
C LEU A 402 -27.05 20.00 -5.53
N LYS A 403 -27.68 19.88 -6.70
CA LYS A 403 -27.15 19.16 -7.87
C LYS A 403 -26.30 20.02 -8.81
N ASN A 404 -26.65 21.29 -8.98
CA ASN A 404 -26.14 22.12 -10.08
C ASN A 404 -25.26 23.29 -9.65
N ASP A 405 -25.28 23.67 -8.37
CA ASP A 405 -24.39 24.72 -7.85
C ASP A 405 -23.05 24.09 -7.45
N ASP A 406 -21.90 24.71 -7.73
CA ASP A 406 -20.57 24.26 -7.26
C ASP A 406 -19.89 25.30 -6.34
N GLY A 407 -20.65 26.28 -5.84
CA GLY A 407 -20.19 27.40 -5.04
C GLY A 407 -20.16 27.20 -3.52
N PRO A 408 -19.65 28.20 -2.78
CA PRO A 408 -19.43 28.13 -1.33
C PRO A 408 -20.74 27.97 -0.53
N HIS A 409 -21.88 28.32 -1.11
CA HIS A 409 -23.19 28.22 -0.45
C HIS A 409 -23.67 26.76 -0.39
N ARG A 410 -23.40 25.96 -1.42
CA ARG A 410 -23.63 24.50 -1.37
C ARG A 410 -22.70 23.83 -0.37
N GLU A 411 -21.44 24.23 -0.36
CA GLU A 411 -20.48 23.73 0.63
C GLU A 411 -20.94 24.04 2.06
N MET A 412 -21.52 25.22 2.32
CA MET A 412 -22.12 25.55 3.62
C MET A 412 -23.27 24.60 3.98
N LEU A 413 -24.21 24.35 3.05
CA LEU A 413 -25.36 23.48 3.29
C LEU A 413 -24.93 22.03 3.60
N LEU A 414 -23.93 21.51 2.88
CA LEU A 414 -23.39 20.15 3.03
C LEU A 414 -22.47 20.03 4.27
N LYS A 415 -21.45 20.91 4.40
CA LYS A 415 -20.42 20.79 5.45
C LYS A 415 -20.88 21.22 6.84
N LYS A 416 -21.79 22.20 6.95
CA LYS A 416 -22.31 22.68 8.24
C LYS A 416 -23.61 21.98 8.63
N GLY A 417 -24.10 21.04 7.83
CA GLY A 417 -25.31 20.28 8.10
C GLY A 417 -26.54 21.17 8.28
N VAL A 418 -26.60 22.31 7.58
CA VAL A 418 -27.67 23.31 7.75
C VAL A 418 -29.03 22.70 7.43
N LEU A 419 -29.12 21.91 6.35
CA LEU A 419 -30.37 21.22 6.00
C LEU A 419 -30.77 20.18 7.06
N ASN A 420 -29.80 19.48 7.62
CA ASN A 420 -30.05 18.55 8.72
C ASN A 420 -30.60 19.25 9.96
N LYS A 421 -30.12 20.47 10.26
CA LYS A 421 -30.60 21.28 11.38
C LYS A 421 -31.97 21.92 11.10
N LEU A 422 -32.15 22.50 9.91
CA LEU A 422 -33.39 23.18 9.52
C LEU A 422 -34.59 22.24 9.44
N PHE A 423 -34.38 21.02 8.93
CA PHE A 423 -35.45 20.05 8.69
C PHE A 423 -35.39 18.83 9.62
N GLY A 424 -34.50 18.82 10.61
CA GLY A 424 -34.38 17.70 11.55
C GLY A 424 -34.07 16.35 10.89
N LEU A 425 -33.37 16.34 9.75
CA LEU A 425 -33.24 15.15 8.89
C LEU A 425 -32.53 13.95 9.57
N GLN A 426 -31.78 14.18 10.65
CA GLN A 426 -31.12 13.13 11.43
C GLN A 426 -32.03 12.44 12.48
N ASN A 427 -33.21 13.01 12.77
CA ASN A 427 -34.14 12.45 13.77
C ASN A 427 -35.11 11.43 13.18
N HIS A 428 -35.30 11.43 11.87
CA HIS A 428 -36.22 10.50 11.18
C HIS A 428 -35.55 9.19 10.70
N SER A 429 -34.25 9.02 10.95
CA SER A 429 -33.49 7.78 10.68
C SER A 429 -33.52 6.77 11.85
N ASN A 430 -34.02 7.16 13.03
CA ASN A 430 -34.16 6.29 14.20
C ASN A 430 -35.61 5.78 14.44
N GLY A 431 -36.50 5.96 13.47
CA GLY A 431 -37.90 5.56 13.57
C GLY A 431 -38.23 4.31 12.76
N ARG A 432 -38.14 3.15 13.43
CA ARG A 432 -38.72 1.81 13.14
C ARG A 432 -38.49 1.15 11.79
#